data_AF-A0A1T4Z7W4-F1
#
_entry.id   AF-A0A1T4Z7W4-F1
#
_cell.length_a   1.000
_cell.length_b   1.000
_cell.length_c   1.000
_cell.angle_alpha   90.00
_cell.angle_beta   90.00
_cell.angle_gamma   90.00
#
_symmetry.space_group_name_H-M   'P 1'
#
loop_
_entity.id
_entity.type
_entity.pdbx_description
1 polymer ?
#
loop_
_entity_poly.entity_id
_entity_poly.type
_entity_poly.pdbx_seq_one_letter_code
_entity_poly.pdbx_strand_id
1 'polypeptide(L)' 'MAKALYGYVGGPSPEHAHEAAVLRRRIGDLENEVLRLKAENDGLLARLAETAHDGDLAELLESAAR' A
#
# COMPACT_ATOMS: atom_id res chain seq x y z
N MET A 1 13.40 43.01 6.56
CA MET A 1 13.55 41.54 6.69
C MET A 1 12.34 40.80 7.29
N ALA A 2 11.26 41.48 7.72
CA ALA A 2 10.08 40.83 8.31
C ALA A 2 9.07 40.23 7.30
N LYS A 3 9.05 40.66 6.03
CA LYS A 3 8.09 40.15 5.01
C LYS A 3 8.40 38.74 4.49
N ALA A 4 9.64 38.27 4.63
CA ALA A 4 10.03 36.90 4.25
C ALA A 4 9.54 35.86 5.28
N LEU A 5 9.33 36.28 6.53
CA LEU A 5 8.84 35.40 7.60
C LEU A 5 7.32 35.23 7.58
N TYR A 6 6.57 36.23 7.09
CA TYR A 6 5.09 36.16 7.10
C TYR A 6 4.52 35.11 6.13
N GLY A 7 5.18 34.88 4.98
CA GLY A 7 4.81 33.81 4.05
C GLY A 7 5.23 32.41 4.51
N TYR A 8 6.20 32.33 5.43
CA TYR A 8 6.73 31.08 5.97
C TYR A 8 5.95 30.56 7.19
N VAL A 9 5.23 31.45 7.91
CA VAL A 9 4.54 31.13 9.17
C VAL A 9 3.04 30.85 8.99
N GLY A 10 2.45 31.13 7.83
CA GLY A 10 1.00 31.09 7.61
C GLY A 10 0.40 29.88 6.89
N GLY A 11 1.21 29.01 6.26
CA GLY A 11 0.70 27.87 5.49
C GLY A 11 1.81 26.93 5.01
N PRO A 12 1.48 25.71 4.53
CA PRO A 12 2.49 24.81 3.98
C PRO A 12 3.21 25.53 2.83
N SER A 13 4.55 25.54 2.88
CA SER A 13 5.35 26.07 1.79
C SER A 13 4.96 25.38 0.47
N PRO A 14 5.10 26.06 -0.68
CA PRO A 14 4.83 25.44 -1.98
C PRO A 14 5.58 24.11 -2.18
N GLU A 15 6.77 24.00 -1.61
CA GLU A 15 7.58 22.78 -1.59
C GLU A 15 6.92 21.66 -0.78
N HIS A 16 6.45 21.94 0.45
CA HIS A 16 5.72 20.95 1.25
C HIS A 16 4.40 20.52 0.59
N ALA A 17 3.70 21.44 -0.09
CA ALA A 17 2.49 21.10 -0.83
C ALA A 17 2.77 20.19 -2.03
N HIS A 18 3.89 20.44 -2.74
CA HIS A 18 4.35 19.58 -3.83
C HIS A 18 4.74 18.19 -3.34
N GLU A 19 5.52 18.11 -2.25
CA GLU A 19 5.92 16.84 -1.65
C GLU A 19 4.71 16.03 -1.16
N ALA A 20 3.76 16.68 -0.49
CA ALA A 20 2.52 16.04 -0.06
C ALA A 20 1.70 15.50 -1.26
N ALA A 21 1.68 16.21 -2.40
CA ALA A 21 1.02 15.74 -3.61
C ALA A 21 1.70 14.50 -4.21
N VAL A 22 3.03 14.48 -4.24
CA VAL A 22 3.82 13.32 -4.69
C VAL A 22 3.59 12.11 -3.79
N LEU A 23 3.63 12.31 -2.47
CA LEU A 23 3.37 11.24 -1.50
C LEU A 23 1.96 10.68 -1.64
N ARG A 24 0.93 11.54 -1.77
CA ARG A 24 -0.45 11.09 -1.99
C ARG A 24 -0.59 10.27 -3.27
N ARG A 25 0.06 10.69 -4.36
CA ARG A 25 0.07 9.92 -5.62
C ARG A 25 0.70 8.55 -5.39
N ARG A 26 1.86 8.50 -4.72
CA ARG A 26 2.55 7.24 -4.42
C ARG A 26 1.73 6.32 -3.51
N ILE A 27 1.01 6.87 -2.53
CA ILE A 27 0.09 6.11 -1.68
C ILE A 27 -0.99 5.48 -2.54
N GLY A 28 -1.64 6.25 -3.43
CA GLY A 28 -2.66 5.69 -4.34
C GLY A 28 -2.11 4.60 -5.26
N ASP A 29 -0.90 4.79 -5.80
CA ASP A 29 -0.24 3.77 -6.61
C ASP A 29 0.02 2.48 -5.79
N LEU A 30 0.47 2.61 -4.54
CA LEU A 30 0.71 1.49 -3.63
C LEU A 30 -0.58 0.79 -3.20
N GLU A 31 -1.64 1.54 -2.92
CA GLU A 31 -2.96 0.99 -2.57
C GLU A 31 -3.52 0.14 -3.72
N ASN A 32 -3.40 0.63 -4.96
CA ASN A 32 -3.80 -0.13 -6.14
C ASN A 32 -2.98 -1.42 -6.29
N GLU A 33 -1.66 -1.36 -6.06
CA GLU A 33 -0.81 -2.54 -6.16
C GLU A 33 -1.12 -3.57 -5.07
N VAL A 34 -1.40 -3.13 -3.84
CA VAL A 34 -1.85 -4.02 -2.76
C VAL A 34 -3.16 -4.72 -3.12
N LEU A 35 -4.12 -3.99 -3.70
CA LEU A 35 -5.39 -4.58 -4.15
C LEU A 35 -5.17 -5.61 -5.26
N ARG A 36 -4.29 -5.31 -6.23
CA ARG A 36 -3.94 -6.23 -7.31
C ARG A 36 -3.31 -7.52 -6.77
N LEU A 37 -2.33 -7.39 -5.87
CA LEU A 37 -1.64 -8.54 -5.26
C LEU A 37 -2.57 -9.36 -4.37
N LYS A 38 -3.50 -8.73 -3.66
CA LYS A 38 -4.54 -9.44 -2.90
C LYS A 38 -5.43 -10.28 -3.82
N ALA A 39 -5.95 -9.69 -4.90
CA ALA A 39 -6.77 -10.43 -5.86
C ALA A 39 -6.01 -11.60 -6.51
N GLU A 40 -4.72 -11.42 -6.81
CA GLU A 40 -3.85 -12.48 -7.32
C GLU A 40 -3.67 -13.60 -6.30
N ASN A 41 -3.34 -13.27 -5.05
CA ASN A 41 -3.21 -14.23 -3.97
C ASN A 41 -4.52 -14.99 -3.71
N ASP A 42 -5.66 -14.31 -3.67
CA ASP A 42 -6.96 -14.96 -3.49
C ASP A 42 -7.24 -15.96 -4.62
N GLY A 43 -6.88 -15.62 -5.85
CA GLY A 43 -6.97 -16.53 -7.00
C GLY A 43 -6.03 -17.73 -6.90
N LEU A 44 -4.81 -17.54 -6.41
CA LEU A 44 -3.86 -18.63 -6.18
C LEU A 44 -4.33 -19.55 -5.05
N LEU A 45 -4.86 -19.00 -3.96
CA LEU A 45 -5.43 -19.77 -2.86
C LEU A 45 -6.63 -20.60 -3.30
N ALA A 46 -7.52 -20.04 -4.11
CA ALA A 46 -8.65 -20.78 -4.67
C ALA A 46 -8.19 -21.98 -5.51
N ARG A 47 -7.20 -21.79 -6.39
CA ARG A 47 -6.62 -22.87 -7.18
C ARG A 47 -5.93 -23.92 -6.31
N LEU A 48 -5.22 -23.49 -5.27
CA LEU A 48 -4.57 -24.41 -4.35
C LEU A 48 -5.61 -25.26 -3.61
N ALA A 49 -6.69 -24.66 -3.13
CA ALA A 49 -7.82 -25.35 -2.48
C ALA A 49 -8.54 -26.34 -3.42
N GLU A 50 -8.64 -26.04 -4.71
CA GLU A 50 -9.19 -27.01 -5.70
C GLU A 50 -8.29 -28.24 -5.88
N THR A 51 -6.97 -28.09 -5.65
CA THR A 51 -5.97 -29.15 -5.90
C THR A 51 -5.51 -29.90 -4.66
N ALA A 52 -5.57 -29.28 -3.48
CA ALA A 52 -5.10 -29.83 -2.23
C ALA A 52 -6.27 -30.41 -1.42
N HIS A 53 -6.06 -31.53 -0.72
CA HIS A 53 -6.97 -31.94 0.34
C HIS A 53 -6.92 -30.86 1.45
N ASP A 54 -8.08 -30.45 1.98
CA ASP A 54 -8.22 -29.31 2.91
C ASP A 54 -7.18 -29.22 4.05
N GLY A 55 -6.64 -30.36 4.50
CA GLY A 55 -5.59 -30.44 5.52
C GLY A 55 -4.21 -29.95 5.08
N ASP A 56 -3.80 -30.23 3.84
CA ASP A 56 -2.47 -29.84 3.32
C ASP A 56 -2.39 -28.34 3.06
N LEU A 57 -3.50 -27.72 2.64
CA LEU A 57 -3.59 -26.28 2.45
C LEU A 57 -3.38 -25.51 3.77
N ALA A 58 -4.00 -25.98 4.86
CA ALA A 58 -3.91 -25.34 6.16
C ALA A 58 -2.47 -25.35 6.71
N GLU A 59 -1.75 -26.48 6.58
CA GLU A 59 -0.35 -26.57 7.01
C GLU A 59 0.58 -25.69 6.18
N LEU A 60 0.37 -25.62 4.86
CA LEU A 60 1.14 -24.74 3.98
C LEU A 60 0.95 -23.26 4.33
N LEU A 61 -0.28 -22.84 4.61
CA LEU A 61 -0.57 -21.45 5.00
C LEU A 61 0.04 -21.10 6.36
N GLU A 62 0.01 -22.02 7.31
CA GLU A 62 0.64 -21.80 8.62
C GLU A 62 2.18 -21.71 8.50
N SER A 63 2.78 -22.47 7.58
CA SER A 63 4.22 -22.38 7.30
C SER A 63 4.63 -21.05 6.65
N ALA A 64 3.77 -20.47 5.80
CA ALA A 64 4.02 -19.21 5.12
C ALA A 64 3.81 -17.98 6.03
N ALA A 65 3.07 -18.14 7.13
CA ALA A 65 2.76 -17.08 8.09
C ALA A 65 3.75 -16.97 9.27
N ARG A 66 4.69 -17.91 9.41
CA ARG A 66 5.79 -17.88 10.39
C ARG A 66 7.03 -17.19 9.83
#